data_AF-A0A4U9I332-F1
#
_entry.id   AF-A0A4U9I332-F1
#
_cell.length_a   1.000
_cell.length_b   1.000
_cell.length_c   1.000
_cell.angle_alpha   90.00
_cell.angle_beta   90.00
_cell.angle_gamma   90.00
#
_symmetry.space_group_name_H-M   'P 1'
#
loop_
_entity.id
_entity.type
_entity.pdbx_description
1 polymer ?
#
loop_
_entity_poly.entity_id
_entity_poly.type
_entity_poly.pdbx_seq_one_letter_code
_entity_poly.pdbx_strand_id
1 'polypeptide(L)' 'MGTQWRTGMGGITGLDYNVLPWLMKLNGVEDEATALTDIRVMESAALKIVHQGA' A
#
# COMPACT_ATOMS: atom_id res chain seq x y z
N MET A 1 17.56 0.30 3.39
CA MET A 1 16.50 0.45 2.37
C MET A 1 15.23 -0.14 2.96
N GLY A 2 14.23 0.69 3.25
CA GLY A 2 12.93 0.24 3.75
C GLY A 2 11.95 0.11 2.58
N THR A 3 11.10 -0.90 2.60
CA THR A 3 9.97 -0.97 1.69
C THR A 3 8.89 0.01 2.13
N GLN A 4 7.89 0.28 1.28
CA GLN A 4 6.69 1.03 1.69
C GLN A 4 5.78 0.25 2.64
N TRP A 5 6.06 -1.03 2.91
CA TRP A 5 5.28 -1.83 3.84
C TRP A 5 5.67 -1.52 5.29
N ARG A 6 4.65 -1.28 6.11
CA ARG A 6 4.73 -1.26 7.56
C ARG A 6 4.81 -2.69 8.06
N THR A 7 5.76 -2.95 8.94
CA THR A 7 5.99 -4.26 9.56
C THR A 7 5.91 -4.14 11.07
N GLY A 8 5.15 -5.04 11.71
CA GLY A 8 5.08 -5.19 13.16
C GLY A 8 5.66 -6.52 13.63
N MET A 9 5.44 -6.86 14.89
CA MET A 9 5.93 -8.09 15.52
C MET A 9 5.41 -9.39 14.85
N GLY A 10 4.31 -9.29 14.08
CA GLY A 10 3.71 -10.37 13.29
C GLY A 10 3.90 -10.26 11.78
N GLY A 11 4.89 -9.50 11.31
CA GLY A 11 5.17 -9.34 9.87
C GLY A 11 4.51 -8.11 9.24
N ILE A 12 4.23 -8.18 7.94
CA ILE A 12 3.65 -7.06 7.16
C ILE A 12 2.21 -6.81 7.60
N THR A 13 1.89 -5.55 7.88
CA THR A 13 0.55 -5.13 8.35
C THR A 13 -0.19 -4.22 7.38
N GLY A 14 0.51 -3.55 6.45
CA GLY A 14 -0.08 -2.67 5.44
C GLY A 14 0.95 -1.75 4.78
N LEU A 15 0.55 -1.01 3.77
CA LEU A 15 1.33 0.02 3.09
C LEU A 15 1.33 1.32 3.90
N ASP A 16 2.43 2.06 3.83
CA ASP A 16 2.52 3.41 4.37
C ASP A 16 1.82 4.40 3.44
N TYR A 17 0.69 4.93 3.86
CA TYR A 17 -0.08 5.86 3.03
C TYR A 17 0.51 7.29 3.01
N ASN A 18 1.45 7.61 3.91
CA ASN A 18 2.02 8.96 3.98
C ASN A 18 2.82 9.35 2.72
N VAL A 19 3.29 8.35 1.97
CA VAL A 19 4.05 8.56 0.74
C VAL A 19 3.16 8.70 -0.50
N LEU A 20 1.87 8.35 -0.41
CA LEU A 20 0.97 8.32 -1.57
C LEU A 20 0.74 9.70 -2.21
N PRO A 21 0.52 10.80 -1.46
CA PRO A 21 0.34 12.12 -2.08
C PRO A 21 1.57 12.56 -2.90
N TRP A 22 2.77 12.25 -2.41
CA TRP A 22 4.00 12.53 -3.15
C TRP A 22 4.12 11.68 -4.42
N LEU A 23 3.79 10.39 -4.35
CA LEU A 23 3.78 9.51 -5.52
C LEU A 23 2.73 9.89 -6.56
N MET A 24 1.52 10.24 -6.12
CA MET A 24 0.44 10.70 -6.99
C MET A 24 0.88 11.95 -7.76
N LYS A 25 1.48 12.92 -7.05
CA LYS A 25 2.07 14.10 -7.68
C LYS A 25 3.19 13.76 -8.67
N LEU A 26 4.10 12.86 -8.29
CA LEU A 26 5.24 12.47 -9.13
C LEU A 26 4.78 11.80 -10.45
N ASN A 27 3.70 11.03 -10.39
CA ASN A 27 3.18 10.29 -11.54
C ASN A 27 2.06 11.04 -12.30
N GLY A 28 1.72 12.26 -11.88
CA GLY A 28 0.64 13.04 -12.51
C GLY A 28 -0.73 12.39 -12.37
N VAL A 29 -1.01 11.74 -11.24
CA VAL A 29 -2.32 11.16 -10.96
C VAL A 29 -3.30 12.28 -10.65
N GLU A 30 -4.31 12.45 -11.51
CA GLU A 30 -5.34 13.49 -11.35
C GLU A 30 -6.51 13.00 -10.47
N ASP A 31 -6.89 11.72 -10.60
CA ASP A 31 -7.94 11.10 -9.79
C ASP A 31 -7.34 10.31 -8.60
N GLU A 32 -6.93 11.05 -7.58
CA GLU A 32 -6.35 10.49 -6.36
C GLU A 32 -7.32 9.57 -5.60
N ALA A 33 -8.63 9.83 -5.69
CA ALA A 33 -9.66 9.07 -4.98
C ALA A 33 -9.82 7.66 -5.55
N THR A 34 -9.88 7.55 -6.88
CA THR A 34 -9.90 6.26 -7.57
C THR A 34 -8.59 5.51 -7.34
N ALA A 35 -7.44 6.20 -7.51
CA ALA A 35 -6.13 5.59 -7.28
C ALA A 35 -5.97 5.05 -5.84
N LEU A 36 -6.43 5.78 -4.82
CA LEU A 36 -6.41 5.29 -3.44
C LEU A 36 -7.30 4.05 -3.25
N THR A 37 -8.46 4.02 -3.91
CA THR A 37 -9.38 2.88 -3.84
C THR A 37 -8.75 1.63 -4.46
N ASP A 38 -8.10 1.77 -5.62
CA ASP A 38 -7.40 0.68 -6.30
C ASP A 38 -6.23 0.15 -5.46
N ILE A 39 -5.43 1.05 -4.86
CA ILE A 39 -4.35 0.68 -3.95
C ILE A 39 -4.86 -0.14 -2.76
N ARG A 40 -6.01 0.22 -2.18
CA ARG A 40 -6.64 -0.56 -1.08
C ARG A 40 -7.06 -1.96 -1.52
N VAL A 41 -7.58 -2.10 -2.74
CA VAL A 41 -7.95 -3.41 -3.30
C VAL A 41 -6.69 -4.28 -3.46
N MET A 42 -5.62 -3.71 -4.04
CA MET A 42 -4.35 -4.40 -4.21
C MET A 42 -3.71 -4.78 -2.88
N GLU A 43 -3.70 -3.87 -1.90
CA GLU A 43 -3.18 -4.10 -0.55
C GLU A 43 -3.94 -5.25 0.13
N SER A 44 -5.27 -5.25 0.06
CA SER A 44 -6.09 -6.33 0.63
C SER A 44 -5.75 -7.69 0.02
N ALA A 45 -5.57 -7.75 -1.30
CA ALA A 45 -5.16 -8.97 -1.99
C ALA A 45 -3.76 -9.42 -1.55
N ALA A 46 -2.81 -8.50 -1.47
CA ALA A 46 -1.45 -8.79 -1.02
C ALA A 46 -1.42 -9.31 0.42
N LEU A 47 -2.12 -8.65 1.35
CA LEU A 47 -2.19 -9.09 2.76
C LEU A 47 -2.80 -10.48 2.91
N LYS A 48 -3.84 -10.81 2.12
CA LYS A 48 -4.42 -12.17 2.11
C LYS A 48 -3.37 -13.20 1.71
N ILE A 49 -2.56 -12.93 0.68
CA ILE A 49 -1.52 -13.86 0.23
C ILE A 49 -0.42 -13.99 1.29
N VAL A 50 0.03 -12.86 1.84
CA VAL A 50 1.08 -12.83 2.89
C VAL A 50 0.63 -13.63 4.12
N HIS A 51 -0.63 -13.49 4.55
CA HIS A 51 -1.16 -14.21 5.72
C HIS A 51 -1.63 -15.63 5.40
N GLN A 52 -1.83 -16.00 4.15
CA GLN A 52 -2.14 -17.39 3.75
C GLN A 52 -0.94 -18.33 3.90
N GLY A 53 0.28 -17.82 3.83
CA GLY A 53 1.52 -18.59 3.97
C GLY A 53 2.25 -18.42 5.31
N ALA A 54 1.64 -17.70 6.27
CA ALA A 54 2.21 -17.41 7.59
C ALA A 54 1.75 -18.40 8.67
#